data_AF-J9GLX5-F1
#
_entry.id   AF-J9GLX5-F1
#
_cell.length_a   1.000
_cell.length_b   1.000
_cell.length_c   1.000
_cell.angle_alpha   90.00
_cell.angle_beta   90.00
_cell.angle_gamma   90.00
#
_symmetry.space_group_name_H-M   'P 1'
#
loop_
_entity.id
_entity.type
_entity.pdbx_description
1 polymer ?
#
loop_
_entity_poly.entity_id
_entity_poly.type
_entity_poly.pdbx_seq_one_letter_code
_entity_poly.pdbx_strand_id
1 'polypeptide(L)'
;MDSGVTGSTSDVFLESAYFNPVSIRKSSKRHTLKTDASFRFERGVDPMGVRFAGQRAALLILELAGGHIEGKTSIFCQEPVRRKEVELDYDRIRRFIGKDIDSATIDTILEYLGYDFLRKDPDAEGVTVSALVAVPSYMVDVYRECDVVEEILRIYGYNNVELPSNVRMSVNTMPKPDPETVRNGLSDFLAANGFVEIMNNSLTRSDYYSKLKTFPEEACVRILNPLSSDLNVMRQTLIPGGLEVIAYNINRQMTSLKTF
;
A
#
# COMPACT_ATOMS: atom_id res chain seq x y z
N MET A 1 7.78 -17.69 -29.02
CA MET A 1 8.63 -17.73 -27.80
C MET A 1 10.09 -17.92 -28.23
N ASP A 2 10.48 -17.35 -29.37
CA ASP A 2 11.54 -17.93 -30.21
C ASP A 2 12.78 -17.03 -30.28
N SER A 3 12.88 -16.05 -29.36
CA SER A 3 13.93 -15.03 -29.32
C SER A 3 14.83 -15.12 -28.07
N GLY A 4 14.76 -16.21 -27.31
CA GLY A 4 15.62 -16.43 -26.15
C GLY A 4 17.07 -16.71 -26.55
N VAL A 5 18.03 -16.16 -25.79
CA VAL A 5 19.46 -16.43 -25.99
C VAL A 5 19.78 -17.88 -25.61
N THR A 6 20.60 -18.55 -26.43
CA THR A 6 21.04 -19.94 -26.24
C THR A 6 22.57 -20.03 -26.29
N GLY A 7 23.13 -21.21 -26.03
CA GLY A 7 24.58 -21.42 -26.12
C GLY A 7 25.19 -21.23 -27.52
N SER A 8 24.38 -21.21 -28.58
CA SER A 8 24.82 -20.96 -29.95
C SER A 8 24.58 -19.52 -30.42
N THR A 9 24.08 -18.63 -29.56
CA THR A 9 23.80 -17.25 -29.94
C THR A 9 25.10 -16.45 -30.09
N SER A 10 25.33 -15.91 -31.29
CA SER A 10 26.44 -15.00 -31.61
C SER A 10 26.05 -13.53 -31.56
N ASP A 11 24.81 -13.23 -31.95
CA ASP A 11 24.32 -11.86 -32.16
C ASP A 11 23.15 -11.59 -31.21
N VAL A 12 23.22 -10.47 -30.48
CA VAL A 12 22.23 -10.11 -29.46
C VAL A 12 21.70 -8.71 -29.70
N PHE A 13 20.38 -8.59 -29.71
CA PHE A 13 19.70 -7.29 -29.63
C PHE A 13 19.39 -6.97 -28.16
N LEU A 14 19.93 -5.86 -27.66
CA LEU A 14 19.74 -5.45 -26.27
C LEU A 14 18.57 -4.46 -26.13
N GLU A 15 17.52 -4.89 -25.44
CA GLU A 15 16.40 -4.03 -25.06
C GLU A 15 16.63 -3.43 -23.66
N SER A 16 16.47 -2.11 -23.55
CA SER A 16 16.33 -1.41 -22.27
C SER A 16 15.09 -0.52 -22.38
N ALA A 17 14.07 -0.80 -21.60
CA ALA A 17 12.75 -0.21 -21.75
C ALA A 17 12.14 0.19 -20.40
N TYR A 18 11.21 1.14 -20.45
CA TYR A 18 10.29 1.46 -19.36
C TYR A 18 8.88 1.08 -19.80
N PHE A 19 8.19 0.29 -18.99
CA PHE A 19 6.81 -0.12 -19.23
C PHE A 19 5.86 0.50 -18.21
N ASN A 20 4.61 0.70 -18.60
CA ASN A 20 3.56 1.16 -17.70
C ASN A 20 3.37 0.15 -16.53
N PRO A 21 3.59 0.56 -15.26
CA PRO A 21 3.56 -0.35 -14.11
C PRO A 21 2.24 -1.10 -13.92
N VAL A 22 1.11 -0.42 -14.20
CA VAL A 22 -0.23 -1.00 -14.08
C VAL A 22 -0.44 -2.11 -15.13
N SER A 23 0.03 -1.88 -16.35
CA SER A 23 -0.09 -2.86 -17.45
C SER A 23 0.74 -4.10 -17.17
N ILE A 24 1.97 -3.93 -16.67
CA ILE A 24 2.81 -5.07 -16.26
C ILE A 24 2.16 -5.83 -15.10
N ARG A 25 1.67 -5.13 -14.06
CA ARG A 25 1.00 -5.78 -12.91
C ARG A 25 -0.21 -6.60 -13.33
N LYS A 26 -1.05 -6.05 -14.21
CA LYS A 26 -2.24 -6.75 -14.72
C LYS A 26 -1.84 -8.00 -15.52
N SER A 27 -0.81 -7.90 -16.36
CA SER A 27 -0.35 -9.00 -17.22
C SER A 27 0.33 -10.10 -16.39
N SER A 28 1.26 -9.73 -15.50
CA SER A 28 1.93 -10.61 -14.54
C SER A 28 0.94 -11.40 -13.69
N LYS A 29 -0.06 -10.73 -13.10
CA LYS A 29 -1.11 -11.40 -12.31
C LYS A 29 -2.02 -12.29 -13.15
N ARG A 30 -2.42 -11.84 -14.35
CA ARG A 30 -3.30 -12.63 -15.23
C ARG A 30 -2.65 -13.93 -15.68
N HIS A 31 -1.35 -13.89 -15.98
CA HIS A 31 -0.60 -15.04 -16.48
C HIS A 31 0.13 -15.83 -15.38
N THR A 32 0.05 -15.37 -14.12
CA THR A 32 0.80 -15.96 -12.99
C THR A 32 2.32 -15.98 -13.25
N LEU A 33 2.83 -14.99 -13.98
CA LEU A 33 4.24 -14.87 -14.35
C LEU A 33 4.91 -13.78 -13.52
N LYS A 34 5.36 -14.15 -12.32
CA LYS A 34 6.16 -13.27 -11.45
C LYS A 34 7.64 -13.50 -11.72
N THR A 35 8.29 -12.51 -12.30
CA THR A 35 9.73 -12.50 -12.55
C THR A 35 10.38 -11.32 -11.83
N ASP A 36 11.69 -11.36 -11.72
CA ASP A 36 12.51 -10.26 -11.23
C ASP A 36 12.30 -8.95 -12.01
N ALA A 37 12.08 -9.06 -13.33
CA ALA A 37 11.79 -7.93 -14.20
C ALA A 37 10.37 -7.39 -13.95
N SER A 38 9.35 -8.27 -13.93
CA SER A 38 7.98 -7.82 -13.67
C SER A 38 7.85 -7.18 -12.30
N PHE A 39 8.49 -7.73 -11.27
CA PHE A 39 8.50 -7.16 -9.92
C PHE A 39 9.00 -5.72 -9.86
N ARG A 40 10.07 -5.39 -10.62
CA ARG A 40 10.64 -4.04 -10.72
C ARG A 40 9.72 -3.11 -11.51
N PHE A 41 9.28 -3.54 -12.70
CA PHE A 41 8.40 -2.73 -13.53
C PHE A 41 7.04 -2.43 -12.88
N GLU A 42 6.48 -3.36 -12.10
CA GLU A 42 5.22 -3.16 -11.36
C GLU A 42 5.27 -2.04 -10.32
N ARG A 43 6.47 -1.71 -9.82
CA ARG A 43 6.69 -0.63 -8.85
C ARG A 43 7.08 0.70 -9.50
N GLY A 44 7.42 0.67 -10.78
CA GLY A 44 8.06 1.79 -11.47
C GLY A 44 9.59 1.69 -11.32
N VAL A 45 10.27 1.69 -12.46
CA VAL A 45 11.73 1.85 -12.54
C VAL A 45 12.04 3.29 -12.96
N ASP A 46 13.28 3.74 -12.76
CA ASP A 46 13.70 5.07 -13.19
C ASP A 46 13.61 5.21 -14.73
N PRO A 47 12.69 6.06 -15.24
CA PRO A 47 12.55 6.26 -16.68
C PRO A 47 13.75 6.99 -17.30
N MET A 48 14.49 7.81 -16.54
CA MET A 48 15.68 8.51 -17.05
C MET A 48 16.92 7.61 -17.05
N GLY A 49 16.96 6.59 -16.18
CA GLY A 49 18.05 5.61 -16.09
C GLY A 49 18.09 4.57 -17.21
N VAL A 50 17.03 4.45 -18.03
CA VAL A 50 16.89 3.43 -19.09
C VAL A 50 18.07 3.43 -20.06
N ARG A 51 18.48 4.61 -20.53
CA ARG A 51 19.59 4.74 -21.49
C ARG A 51 20.92 4.34 -20.86
N PHE A 52 21.19 4.82 -19.66
CA PHE A 52 22.42 4.53 -18.93
C PHE A 52 22.55 3.02 -18.66
N ALA A 53 21.46 2.39 -18.18
CA ALA A 53 21.43 0.96 -17.91
C ALA A 53 21.69 0.12 -19.16
N GLY A 54 21.06 0.47 -20.28
CA GLY A 54 21.28 -0.22 -21.57
C GLY A 54 22.72 -0.09 -22.07
N GLN A 55 23.30 1.10 -22.00
CA GLN A 55 24.70 1.32 -22.38
C GLN A 55 25.66 0.56 -21.46
N ARG A 56 25.42 0.56 -20.14
CA ARG A 56 26.25 -0.18 -19.19
C ARG A 56 26.19 -1.68 -19.45
N ALA A 57 25.01 -2.23 -19.71
CA ALA A 57 24.85 -3.64 -20.05
C ALA A 57 25.59 -4.00 -21.35
N ALA A 58 25.51 -3.17 -22.39
CA ALA A 58 26.26 -3.38 -23.64
C ALA A 58 27.78 -3.39 -23.42
N LEU A 59 28.30 -2.46 -22.61
CA LEU A 59 29.72 -2.43 -22.27
C LEU A 59 30.17 -3.67 -21.47
N LEU A 60 29.34 -4.15 -20.54
CA LEU A 60 29.63 -5.37 -19.79
C LEU A 60 29.63 -6.62 -20.67
N ILE A 61 28.72 -6.70 -21.64
CA ILE A 61 28.72 -7.79 -22.63
C ILE A 61 30.01 -7.77 -23.44
N LEU A 62 30.43 -6.59 -23.92
CA LEU A 62 31.68 -6.44 -24.68
C LEU A 62 32.91 -6.85 -23.85
N GLU A 63 32.95 -6.44 -22.59
CA GLU A 63 34.06 -6.73 -21.67
C GLU A 63 34.16 -8.24 -21.33
N LEU A 64 33.02 -8.89 -21.11
CA LEU A 64 32.98 -10.26 -20.59
C LEU A 64 32.87 -11.34 -21.67
N ALA A 65 32.13 -11.07 -22.75
CA ALA A 65 31.89 -12.02 -23.83
C ALA A 65 32.65 -11.68 -25.13
N GLY A 66 33.23 -10.47 -25.22
CA GLY A 66 33.87 -9.98 -26.44
C GLY A 66 32.86 -9.53 -27.49
N GLY A 67 33.30 -9.48 -28.75
CA GLY A 67 32.48 -9.03 -29.88
C GLY A 67 32.68 -7.54 -30.20
N HIS A 68 31.70 -6.94 -30.87
CA HIS A 68 31.68 -5.52 -31.20
C HIS A 68 30.24 -5.01 -31.22
N ILE A 69 30.06 -3.71 -31.00
CA ILE A 69 28.75 -3.08 -31.10
C ILE A 69 28.53 -2.69 -32.55
N GLU A 70 27.54 -3.30 -33.18
CA GLU A 70 27.09 -2.93 -34.53
C GLU A 70 25.78 -2.13 -34.47
N GLY A 71 25.70 -1.06 -35.26
CA GLY A 71 24.50 -0.23 -35.37
C GLY A 71 24.44 0.95 -34.41
N LYS A 72 23.34 1.72 -34.52
CA LYS A 72 23.08 2.89 -33.67
C LYS A 72 22.09 2.53 -32.59
N THR A 73 22.25 3.13 -31.41
CA THR A 73 21.21 3.08 -30.38
C THR A 73 19.95 3.78 -30.92
N SER A 74 18.86 3.04 -31.06
CA SER A 74 17.55 3.60 -31.37
C SER A 74 16.86 3.96 -30.06
N ILE A 75 16.42 5.21 -29.92
CA ILE A 75 15.68 5.68 -28.76
C ILE A 75 14.28 6.04 -29.23
N PHE A 76 13.29 5.34 -28.71
CA PHE A 76 11.89 5.65 -28.94
C PHE A 76 11.27 6.16 -27.64
N CYS A 77 10.92 7.43 -27.62
CA CYS A 77 10.27 8.08 -26.49
C CYS A 77 9.24 9.07 -27.04
N GLN A 78 7.96 8.85 -26.75
CA GLN A 78 6.88 9.68 -27.29
C GLN A 78 6.90 11.09 -26.69
N GLU A 79 7.23 11.22 -25.40
CA GLU A 79 7.34 12.49 -24.70
C GLU A 79 8.59 12.49 -23.82
N PRO A 80 9.34 13.61 -23.78
CA PRO A 80 10.52 13.69 -22.92
C PRO A 80 10.10 13.57 -21.46
N VAL A 81 10.73 12.62 -20.77
CA VAL A 81 10.57 12.41 -19.33
C VAL A 81 11.10 13.64 -18.59
N ARG A 82 10.24 14.28 -17.79
CA ARG A 82 10.61 15.42 -16.94
C ARG A 82 10.61 15.00 -15.47
N ARG A 83 11.56 15.53 -14.70
CA ARG A 83 11.51 15.44 -13.24
C ARG A 83 10.24 16.13 -12.76
N LYS A 84 9.61 15.58 -11.73
CA LYS A 84 8.46 16.20 -11.10
C LYS A 84 8.94 17.40 -10.31
N GLU A 85 8.17 18.48 -10.32
CA GLU A 85 8.48 19.68 -9.57
C GLU A 85 7.49 19.80 -8.41
N VAL A 86 8.00 20.05 -7.21
CA VAL A 86 7.19 20.17 -5.99
C VAL A 86 7.53 21.49 -5.31
N GLU A 87 6.49 22.27 -5.03
CA GLU A 87 6.61 23.51 -4.25
C GLU A 87 6.51 23.19 -2.75
N LEU A 88 7.46 23.73 -2.00
CA LEU A 88 7.67 23.49 -0.57
C LEU A 88 7.44 24.79 0.21
N ASP A 89 6.65 24.70 1.27
CA ASP A 89 6.45 25.74 2.28
C ASP A 89 7.03 25.23 3.60
N TYR A 90 8.09 25.84 4.09
CA TYR A 90 8.86 25.32 5.23
C TYR A 90 8.07 25.41 6.54
N ASP A 91 7.18 26.41 6.67
CA ASP A 91 6.28 26.51 7.83
C ASP A 91 5.22 25.41 7.81
N ARG A 92 4.72 25.05 6.63
CA ARG A 92 3.81 23.92 6.48
C ARG A 92 4.52 22.59 6.73
N ILE A 93 5.75 22.43 6.25
CA ILE A 93 6.58 21.24 6.54
C ILE A 93 6.78 21.08 8.06
N ARG A 94 7.22 22.12 8.77
CA ARG A 94 7.38 22.09 10.24
C ARG A 94 6.08 21.74 10.96
N ARG A 95 4.95 22.30 10.51
CA ARG A 95 3.62 21.97 11.05
C ARG A 95 3.21 20.53 10.80
N PHE A 96 3.48 19.98 9.62
CA PHE A 96 3.20 18.56 9.32
C PHE A 96 4.06 17.62 10.17
N ILE A 97 5.34 17.94 10.31
CA ILE A 97 6.28 17.17 11.14
C ILE A 97 5.91 17.28 12.63
N GLY A 98 5.39 18.42 13.05
CA GLY A 98 5.16 18.72 14.47
C GLY A 98 6.43 19.09 15.22
N LYS A 99 7.51 19.43 14.51
CA LYS A 99 8.80 19.85 15.06
C LYS A 99 9.36 21.02 14.26
N ASP A 100 9.97 21.95 14.99
CA ASP A 100 10.75 23.03 14.40
C ASP A 100 12.12 22.51 13.96
N ILE A 101 12.23 22.16 12.69
CA ILE A 101 13.48 21.77 12.03
C ILE A 101 14.00 22.98 11.27
N ASP A 102 15.28 23.30 11.48
CA ASP A 102 15.96 24.40 10.80
C ASP A 102 15.96 24.22 9.27
N SER A 103 15.74 25.32 8.55
CA SER A 103 15.64 25.31 7.08
C SER A 103 16.93 24.78 6.43
N ALA A 104 18.12 25.06 6.98
CA ALA A 104 19.37 24.53 6.41
C ALA A 104 19.50 23.01 6.60
N THR A 105 18.92 22.46 7.67
CA THR A 105 18.86 21.01 7.87
C THR A 105 17.94 20.34 6.84
N ILE A 106 16.77 20.94 6.57
CA ILE A 106 15.86 20.47 5.53
C ILE A 106 16.55 20.48 4.16
N ASP A 107 17.21 21.59 3.81
CA ASP A 107 17.96 21.73 2.55
C ASP A 107 19.02 20.64 2.39
N THR A 108 19.82 20.45 3.44
CA THR A 108 20.90 19.45 3.46
C THR A 108 20.36 18.04 3.24
N ILE A 109 19.24 17.69 3.87
CA ILE A 109 18.60 16.37 3.70
C ILE A 109 18.13 16.19 2.24
N LEU A 110 17.46 17.20 1.68
CA LEU A 110 16.95 17.14 0.31
C LEU A 110 18.09 17.04 -0.71
N GLU A 111 19.19 17.78 -0.52
CA GLU A 111 20.39 17.69 -1.35
C GLU A 111 21.03 16.30 -1.28
N TYR A 112 21.15 15.70 -0.09
CA TYR A 112 21.68 14.33 0.06
C TYR A 112 20.78 13.27 -0.59
N LEU A 113 19.48 13.51 -0.62
CA LEU A 113 18.51 12.66 -1.32
C LEU A 113 18.51 12.90 -2.85
N GLY A 114 19.25 13.90 -3.34
CA GLY A 114 19.40 14.21 -4.76
C GLY A 114 18.30 15.08 -5.35
N TYR A 115 17.52 15.78 -4.51
CA TYR A 115 16.59 16.81 -4.98
C TYR A 115 17.38 18.01 -5.50
N ASP A 116 17.00 18.53 -6.66
CA ASP A 116 17.61 19.76 -7.18
C ASP A 116 16.72 20.95 -6.78
N PHE A 117 17.31 21.99 -6.19
CA PHE A 117 16.60 23.23 -5.94
C PHE A 117 16.53 24.06 -7.22
N LEU A 118 15.35 24.17 -7.81
CA LEU A 118 15.08 25.01 -8.98
C LEU A 118 14.89 26.48 -8.58
N ARG A 119 14.32 26.71 -7.39
CA ARG A 119 14.14 28.03 -6.79
C ARG A 119 14.21 27.91 -5.26
N LYS A 120 14.87 28.86 -4.61
CA LYS A 120 14.79 29.08 -3.14
C LYS A 120 14.35 30.52 -2.93
N ASP A 121 13.32 30.70 -2.11
CA ASP A 121 12.77 32.01 -1.75
C ASP A 121 13.11 32.28 -0.27
N PRO A 122 14.09 33.15 0.03
CA PRO A 122 14.46 33.49 1.40
C PRO A 122 13.63 34.66 1.97
N ASP A 123 13.57 34.75 3.29
CA ASP A 123 13.07 35.92 4.03
C ASP A 123 14.10 37.07 4.07
N ALA A 124 13.79 38.14 4.82
CA ALA A 124 14.64 39.33 4.94
C ALA A 124 15.99 39.03 5.63
N GLU A 125 16.03 37.98 6.45
CA GLU A 125 17.20 37.50 7.18
C GLU A 125 18.02 36.46 6.38
N GLY A 126 17.54 36.05 5.20
CA GLY A 126 18.21 35.11 4.31
C GLY A 126 17.87 33.63 4.57
N VAL A 127 16.88 33.36 5.42
CA VAL A 127 16.42 32.00 5.74
C VAL A 127 15.41 31.55 4.69
N THR A 128 15.56 30.32 4.18
CA THR A 128 14.63 29.77 3.18
C THR A 128 13.26 29.55 3.80
N VAL A 129 12.23 30.17 3.21
CA VAL A 129 10.82 30.04 3.62
C VAL A 129 10.00 29.19 2.65
N SER A 130 10.35 29.24 1.35
CA SER A 130 9.79 28.34 0.35
C SER A 130 10.82 27.95 -0.70
N ALA A 131 10.57 26.82 -1.37
CA ALA A 131 11.44 26.34 -2.44
C ALA A 131 10.64 25.58 -3.51
N LEU A 132 11.14 25.59 -4.75
CA LEU A 132 10.71 24.70 -5.80
C LEU A 132 11.81 23.66 -6.02
N VAL A 133 11.49 22.38 -5.82
CA VAL A 133 12.45 21.28 -5.98
C VAL A 133 12.07 20.36 -7.12
N ALA A 134 13.07 19.90 -7.87
CA ALA A 134 12.94 18.81 -8.81
C ALA A 134 13.19 17.48 -8.09
N VAL A 135 12.20 16.60 -8.10
CA VAL A 135 12.25 15.27 -7.50
C VAL A 135 13.15 14.35 -8.33
N PRO A 136 14.03 13.53 -7.73
CA PRO A 136 14.81 12.53 -8.46
C PRO A 136 13.92 11.62 -9.31
N SER A 137 14.34 11.31 -10.55
CA SER A 137 13.51 10.55 -11.49
C SER A 137 13.20 9.12 -11.05
N TYR A 138 14.05 8.54 -10.19
CA TYR A 138 13.85 7.23 -9.58
C TYR A 138 12.83 7.23 -8.43
N MET A 139 12.49 8.40 -7.86
CA MET A 139 11.45 8.55 -6.82
C MET A 139 10.07 8.66 -7.48
N VAL A 140 9.55 7.51 -7.90
CA VAL A 140 8.31 7.39 -8.68
C VAL A 140 7.05 7.69 -7.87
N ASP A 141 7.13 7.69 -6.55
CA ASP A 141 6.05 7.84 -5.57
C ASP A 141 5.91 9.26 -4.97
N VAL A 142 6.91 10.13 -5.15
CA VAL A 142 6.85 11.53 -4.69
C VAL A 142 6.15 12.41 -5.73
N TYR A 143 5.07 13.10 -5.35
CA TYR A 143 4.30 14.00 -6.22
C TYR A 143 3.90 15.31 -5.55
N ARG A 144 3.84 15.34 -4.22
CA ARG A 144 3.30 16.44 -3.42
C ARG A 144 4.25 16.75 -2.26
N GLU A 145 4.07 17.91 -1.66
CA GLU A 145 4.88 18.33 -0.52
C GLU A 145 4.87 17.29 0.61
N CYS A 146 3.72 16.69 0.92
CA CYS A 146 3.62 15.66 1.97
C CYS A 146 4.54 14.45 1.74
N ASP A 147 4.78 14.08 0.48
CA ASP A 147 5.65 12.97 0.14
C ASP A 147 7.13 13.37 0.37
N VAL A 148 7.46 14.65 0.13
CA VAL A 148 8.77 15.22 0.46
C VAL A 148 8.96 15.32 1.99
N VAL A 149 7.90 15.65 2.74
CA VAL A 149 7.92 15.66 4.21
C VAL A 149 8.23 14.27 4.77
N GLU A 150 7.65 13.21 4.21
CA GLU A 150 7.96 11.84 4.60
C GLU A 150 9.45 11.53 4.39
N GLU A 151 10.02 11.92 3.24
CA GLU A 151 11.44 11.72 2.96
C GLU A 151 12.35 12.50 3.91
N ILE A 152 12.00 13.74 4.25
CA ILE A 152 12.71 14.54 5.26
C ILE A 152 12.65 13.84 6.61
N LEU A 153 11.46 13.43 7.07
CA LEU A 153 11.25 12.74 8.34
C LEU A 153 12.02 11.43 8.43
N ARG A 154 12.05 10.66 7.34
CA ARG A 154 12.74 9.37 7.27
C ARG A 154 14.24 9.50 7.49
N ILE A 155 14.85 10.53 6.91
CA ILE A 155 16.30 10.81 7.08
C ILE A 155 16.58 11.53 8.40
N TYR A 156 15.74 12.49 8.79
CA TYR A 156 15.86 13.17 10.08
C TYR A 156 15.70 12.20 11.25
N GLY A 157 14.85 11.18 11.09
CA GLY A 157 14.58 10.14 12.07
C GLY A 157 13.37 10.45 12.94
N TYR A 158 12.37 9.56 12.92
CA TYR A 158 11.15 9.69 13.72
C TYR A 158 11.40 9.81 15.22
N ASN A 159 12.47 9.20 15.74
CA ASN A 159 12.85 9.28 17.16
C ASN A 159 13.24 10.69 17.60
N ASN A 160 13.59 11.56 16.65
CA ASN A 160 13.93 12.95 16.93
C ASN A 160 12.70 13.86 16.97
N VAL A 161 11.49 13.34 16.75
CA VAL A 161 10.24 14.10 16.87
C VAL A 161 9.64 13.88 18.26
N GLU A 162 9.56 14.92 19.07
CA GLU A 162 9.03 14.83 20.43
C GLU A 162 7.52 14.58 20.43
N LEU A 163 7.08 13.66 21.30
CA LEU A 163 5.66 13.48 21.55
C LEU A 163 5.15 14.61 22.46
N PRO A 164 4.00 15.23 22.14
CA PRO A 164 3.42 16.25 22.99
C PRO A 164 2.99 15.64 24.33
N SER A 165 3.25 16.35 25.44
CA SER A 165 2.87 15.89 26.79
C SER A 165 1.35 15.87 27.00
N ASN A 166 0.61 16.67 26.23
CA ASN A 166 -0.84 16.83 26.33
C ASN A 166 -1.44 16.93 24.94
N VAL A 167 -2.54 16.22 24.69
CA VAL A 167 -3.34 16.35 23.46
C VAL A 167 -4.64 17.05 23.83
N ARG A 168 -4.95 18.15 23.14
CA ARG A 168 -6.25 18.83 23.29
C ARG A 168 -7.20 18.24 22.27
N MET A 169 -8.28 17.62 22.75
CA MET A 169 -9.35 17.10 21.90
C MET A 169 -10.66 17.79 22.24
N SER A 170 -11.41 18.18 21.21
CA SER A 170 -12.82 18.56 21.36
C SER A 170 -13.67 17.30 21.50
N VAL A 171 -14.41 17.17 22.60
CA VAL A 171 -15.32 16.04 22.80
C VAL A 171 -16.61 16.30 22.01
N ASN A 172 -16.93 15.43 21.06
CA ASN A 172 -18.20 15.48 20.35
C ASN A 172 -19.34 14.98 21.25
N THR A 173 -20.55 15.49 21.05
CA THR A 173 -21.72 15.00 21.76
C THR A 173 -22.08 13.60 21.31
N MET A 174 -21.97 12.63 22.21
CA MET A 174 -22.40 11.26 21.96
C MET A 174 -23.93 11.12 22.11
N PRO A 175 -24.58 10.25 21.33
CA PRO A 175 -25.99 9.92 21.55
C PRO A 175 -26.21 9.39 22.98
N LYS A 176 -27.34 9.77 23.59
CA LYS A 176 -27.75 9.34 24.93
C LYS A 176 -29.07 8.57 24.86
N PRO A 177 -29.17 7.36 25.44
CA PRO A 177 -28.09 6.62 26.10
C PRO A 177 -27.01 6.18 25.08
N ASP A 178 -25.78 6.03 25.57
CA ASP A 178 -24.69 5.49 24.76
C ASP A 178 -25.01 4.04 24.37
N PRO A 179 -25.11 3.71 23.06
CA PRO A 179 -25.43 2.37 22.60
C PRO A 179 -24.47 1.29 23.11
N GLU A 180 -23.19 1.62 23.31
CA GLU A 180 -22.21 0.67 23.87
C GLU A 180 -22.49 0.39 25.34
N THR A 181 -22.78 1.44 26.12
CA THR A 181 -23.19 1.27 27.52
C THR A 181 -24.42 0.37 27.67
N VAL A 182 -25.43 0.54 26.80
CA VAL A 182 -26.62 -0.32 26.80
C VAL A 182 -26.28 -1.76 26.41
N ARG A 183 -25.46 -1.96 25.37
CA ARG A 183 -25.05 -3.31 24.93
C ARG A 183 -24.23 -4.04 25.98
N ASN A 184 -23.28 -3.36 26.62
CA ASN A 184 -22.47 -3.91 27.68
C ASN A 184 -23.34 -4.26 28.90
N GLY A 185 -24.25 -3.37 29.31
CA GLY A 185 -25.18 -3.66 30.40
C GLY A 185 -26.06 -4.89 30.14
N LEU A 186 -26.53 -5.09 28.91
CA LEU A 186 -27.27 -6.30 28.52
C LEU A 186 -26.38 -7.55 28.52
N SER A 187 -25.14 -7.43 28.05
CA SER A 187 -24.18 -8.54 28.01
C SER A 187 -23.78 -8.97 29.42
N ASP A 188 -23.51 -8.01 30.31
CA ASP A 188 -23.24 -8.23 31.74
C ASP A 188 -24.43 -8.89 32.43
N PHE A 189 -25.65 -8.44 32.13
CA PHE A 189 -26.86 -9.05 32.65
C PHE A 189 -27.01 -10.52 32.22
N LEU A 190 -26.77 -10.84 30.94
CA LEU A 190 -26.83 -12.22 30.43
C LEU A 190 -25.73 -13.09 31.05
N ALA A 191 -24.50 -12.57 31.13
CA ALA A 191 -23.37 -13.25 31.76
C ALA A 191 -23.63 -13.55 33.25
N ALA A 192 -24.18 -12.58 34.01
CA ALA A 192 -24.55 -12.76 35.41
C ALA A 192 -25.65 -13.82 35.61
N ASN A 193 -26.48 -14.08 34.59
CA ASN A 193 -27.50 -15.14 34.59
C ASN A 193 -26.99 -16.48 34.04
N GLY A 194 -25.67 -16.62 33.86
CA GLY A 194 -25.00 -17.85 33.46
C GLY A 194 -25.04 -18.14 31.96
N PHE A 195 -25.30 -17.13 31.12
CA PHE A 195 -25.08 -17.26 29.69
C PHE A 195 -23.60 -17.01 29.34
N VAL A 196 -23.12 -17.67 28.29
CA VAL A 196 -21.76 -17.53 27.77
C VAL A 196 -21.84 -16.85 26.40
N GLU A 197 -21.12 -15.74 26.24
CA GLU A 197 -21.06 -15.00 24.97
C GLU A 197 -20.38 -15.84 23.90
N ILE A 198 -20.95 -15.86 22.69
CA ILE A 198 -20.37 -16.55 21.54
C ILE A 198 -20.01 -15.58 20.42
N MET A 199 -18.81 -15.75 19.86
CA MET A 199 -18.35 -15.00 18.69
C MET A 199 -18.33 -15.89 17.46
N ASN A 200 -19.33 -15.74 16.61
CA ASN A 200 -19.43 -16.47 15.34
C ASN A 200 -18.93 -15.64 14.17
N ASN A 201 -18.47 -16.33 13.11
CA ASN A 201 -18.11 -15.70 11.85
C ASN A 201 -19.33 -15.02 11.21
N SER A 202 -19.12 -13.85 10.62
CA SER A 202 -20.13 -13.14 9.81
C SER A 202 -20.39 -13.85 8.48
N LEU A 203 -19.43 -14.65 8.02
CA LEU A 203 -19.54 -15.50 6.84
C LEU A 203 -19.97 -16.91 7.22
N THR A 204 -20.88 -17.48 6.42
CA THR A 204 -21.45 -18.81 6.65
C THR A 204 -21.85 -19.46 5.33
N ARG A 205 -22.47 -20.64 5.42
CA ARG A 205 -22.90 -21.47 4.30
C ARG A 205 -24.26 -21.00 3.78
N SER A 206 -24.39 -20.83 2.47
CA SER A 206 -25.68 -20.51 1.85
C SER A 206 -26.70 -21.63 2.04
N ASP A 207 -26.23 -22.88 2.14
CA ASP A 207 -27.05 -24.07 2.38
C ASP A 207 -27.95 -23.95 3.61
N TYR A 208 -27.54 -23.22 4.66
CA TYR A 208 -28.36 -23.02 5.86
C TYR A 208 -29.66 -22.27 5.58
N TYR A 209 -29.69 -21.48 4.51
CA TYR A 209 -30.81 -20.64 4.12
C TYR A 209 -31.71 -21.28 3.05
N SER A 210 -31.24 -22.33 2.36
CA SER A 210 -31.92 -22.99 1.23
C SER A 210 -33.36 -23.46 1.54
N LYS A 211 -33.66 -23.79 2.79
CA LYS A 211 -34.98 -24.27 3.26
C LYS A 211 -35.72 -23.27 4.15
N LEU A 212 -35.14 -22.10 4.42
CA LEU A 212 -35.72 -21.12 5.32
C LEU A 212 -36.63 -20.17 4.54
N LYS A 213 -37.88 -20.02 4.99
CA LYS A 213 -38.82 -19.05 4.41
C LYS A 213 -38.58 -17.63 4.92
N THR A 214 -38.17 -17.49 6.18
CA THR A 214 -37.95 -16.19 6.85
C THR A 214 -36.63 -15.54 6.44
N PHE A 215 -35.61 -16.35 6.18
CA PHE A 215 -34.29 -15.92 5.73
C PHE A 215 -33.95 -16.67 4.44
N PRO A 216 -34.59 -16.32 3.32
CA PRO A 216 -34.44 -17.04 2.05
C PRO A 216 -33.02 -16.89 1.50
N GLU A 217 -32.50 -17.91 0.85
CA GLU A 217 -31.12 -17.92 0.32
C GLU A 217 -30.88 -16.81 -0.71
N GLU A 218 -31.91 -16.39 -1.44
CA GLU A 218 -31.84 -15.32 -2.43
C GLU A 218 -31.53 -13.95 -1.81
N ALA A 219 -31.84 -13.76 -0.52
CA ALA A 219 -31.54 -12.54 0.22
C ALA A 219 -30.12 -12.53 0.81
N CYS A 220 -29.36 -13.63 0.69
CA CYS A 220 -27.98 -13.68 1.16
C CYS A 220 -27.05 -12.82 0.29
N VAL A 221 -26.20 -12.01 0.94
CA VAL A 221 -25.10 -11.33 0.25
C VAL A 221 -23.98 -12.34 -0.02
N ARG A 222 -23.76 -12.68 -1.29
CA ARG A 222 -22.76 -13.67 -1.72
C ARG A 222 -21.36 -13.05 -1.89
N ILE A 223 -20.35 -13.80 -1.50
CA ILE A 223 -18.95 -13.49 -1.85
C ILE A 223 -18.72 -13.89 -3.31
N LEU A 224 -18.08 -13.00 -4.08
CA LEU A 224 -17.76 -13.25 -5.50
C LEU A 224 -16.73 -14.38 -5.68
N ASN A 225 -15.69 -14.38 -4.85
CA ASN A 225 -14.59 -15.36 -4.88
C ASN A 225 -14.42 -16.02 -3.50
N PRO A 226 -15.36 -16.87 -3.06
CA PRO A 226 -15.28 -17.52 -1.75
C PRO A 226 -14.14 -18.54 -1.74
N LEU A 227 -13.42 -18.63 -0.62
CA LEU A 227 -12.35 -19.62 -0.43
C LEU A 227 -12.90 -21.04 -0.23
N SER A 228 -14.13 -21.17 0.28
CA SER A 228 -14.83 -22.44 0.46
C SER A 228 -16.34 -22.25 0.35
N SER A 229 -17.07 -23.33 0.10
CA SER A 229 -18.54 -23.34 0.18
C SER A 229 -19.06 -23.05 1.57
N ASP A 230 -18.23 -23.27 2.61
CA ASP A 230 -18.63 -23.03 3.98
C ASP A 230 -18.69 -21.54 4.36
N LEU A 231 -18.06 -20.67 3.57
CA LEU A 231 -17.94 -19.23 3.81
C LEU A 231 -18.32 -18.44 2.55
N ASN A 232 -19.44 -18.80 1.92
CA ASN A 232 -19.84 -18.25 0.62
C ASN A 232 -20.87 -17.12 0.69
N VAL A 233 -21.49 -16.88 1.85
CA VAL A 233 -22.45 -15.79 2.07
C VAL A 233 -22.25 -15.09 3.41
N MET A 234 -22.68 -13.83 3.50
CA MET A 234 -22.90 -13.15 4.78
C MET A 234 -24.15 -13.70 5.46
N ARG A 235 -24.07 -13.96 6.77
CA ARG A 235 -25.19 -14.44 7.58
C ARG A 235 -26.31 -13.40 7.63
N GLN A 236 -27.57 -13.83 7.45
CA GLN A 236 -28.75 -12.98 7.64
C GLN A 236 -29.19 -12.90 9.12
N THR A 237 -28.75 -13.85 9.94
CA THR A 237 -29.13 -14.00 11.34
C THR A 237 -28.01 -14.70 12.12
N LEU A 238 -27.98 -14.52 13.44
CA LEU A 238 -27.04 -15.19 14.35
C LEU A 238 -27.40 -16.66 14.64
N ILE A 239 -28.62 -17.08 14.30
CA ILE A 239 -29.16 -18.39 14.69
C ILE A 239 -28.32 -19.56 14.16
N PRO A 240 -27.95 -19.66 12.85
CA PRO A 240 -27.14 -20.78 12.36
C PRO A 240 -25.79 -20.91 13.08
N GLY A 241 -25.10 -19.78 13.31
CA GLY A 241 -23.85 -19.77 14.06
C GLY A 241 -24.03 -20.22 15.51
N GLY A 242 -25.11 -19.77 16.18
CA GLY A 242 -25.45 -20.27 17.51
C GLY A 242 -25.72 -21.78 17.55
N LEU A 243 -26.45 -22.29 16.56
CA LEU A 243 -26.73 -23.73 16.43
C LEU A 243 -25.46 -24.55 16.15
N GLU A 244 -24.52 -24.04 15.37
CA GLU A 244 -23.20 -24.67 15.18
C GLU A 244 -22.45 -24.79 16.52
N VAL A 245 -22.44 -23.73 17.33
CA VAL A 245 -21.77 -23.74 18.64
C VAL A 245 -22.45 -24.73 19.59
N ILE A 246 -23.78 -24.76 19.60
CA ILE A 246 -24.54 -25.73 20.40
C ILE A 246 -24.20 -27.16 19.95
N ALA A 247 -24.28 -27.45 18.65
CA ALA A 247 -23.96 -28.77 18.11
C ALA A 247 -22.51 -29.19 18.40
N TYR A 248 -21.56 -28.27 18.27
CA TYR A 248 -20.14 -28.49 18.57
C TYR A 248 -19.90 -28.89 20.03
N ASN A 249 -20.60 -28.25 20.97
CA ASN A 249 -20.50 -28.52 22.40
C ASN A 249 -21.25 -29.80 22.81
N ILE A 250 -22.43 -30.06 22.27
CA ILE A 250 -23.17 -31.31 22.50
C ILE A 250 -22.34 -32.53 22.08
N ASN A 251 -21.66 -32.44 20.92
CA ASN A 251 -20.75 -33.49 20.44
C ASN A 251 -19.52 -33.72 21.34
N ARG A 252 -19.27 -32.83 22.29
CA ARG A 252 -18.24 -32.91 23.33
C ARG A 252 -18.82 -33.18 24.71
N GLN A 253 -20.03 -33.75 24.77
CA GLN A 253 -20.72 -34.14 26.01
C GLN A 253 -21.09 -32.96 26.92
N MET A 254 -21.07 -31.73 26.42
CA MET A 254 -21.63 -30.56 27.11
C MET A 254 -23.12 -30.44 26.77
N THR A 255 -23.97 -31.08 27.57
CA THR A 255 -25.42 -31.21 27.30
C THR A 255 -26.28 -30.07 27.84
N SER A 256 -25.73 -29.22 28.72
CA SER A 256 -26.39 -28.03 29.26
C SER A 256 -25.62 -26.78 28.86
N LEU A 257 -26.22 -25.96 28.00
CA LEU A 257 -25.61 -24.76 27.43
C LEU A 257 -26.58 -23.58 27.53
N LYS A 258 -26.04 -22.41 27.90
CA LYS A 258 -26.71 -21.12 27.78
C LYS A 258 -25.74 -20.20 27.05
N THR A 259 -26.10 -19.77 25.84
CA THR A 259 -25.24 -18.93 25.00
C THR A 259 -26.01 -17.74 24.49
N PHE A 260 -25.33 -16.63 24.25
CA PHE A 260 -25.90 -15.42 23.65
C PHE A 260 -24.94 -14.81 22.63
#